data_AF-A0A820SCR2-F1
#
_entry.id   AF-A0A820SCR2-F1
#
_cell.length_a   1.000
_cell.length_b   1.000
_cell.length_c   1.000
_cell.angle_alpha   90.00
_cell.angle_beta   90.00
_cell.angle_gamma   90.00
#
_symmetry.space_group_name_H-M   'P 1'
#
loop_
_entity.id
_entity.type
_entity.pdbx_description
1 polymer ?
#
loop_
_entity_poly.entity_id
_entity_poly.type
_entity_poly.pdbx_seq_one_letter_code
_entity_poly.pdbx_strand_id
1 'polypeptide(L)' 'MDTVGYLYHDSFDPYRPYLNFIVPNHGDFNYLHLGISYTLQSTGSYILVVTTRRENVQGTIQITAVGPSSVYFYPTAITT' A
#
# COMPACT_ATOMS: atom_id res chain seq x y z
N MET A 1 -0.31 -15.14 -6.71
CA MET A 1 0.58 -13.98 -6.52
C MET A 1 0.47 -13.60 -5.07
N ASP A 2 1.58 -13.64 -4.33
CA ASP A 2 1.58 -13.24 -2.92
C ASP A 2 1.90 -11.75 -2.86
N THR A 3 0.92 -10.93 -2.49
CA THR A 3 1.07 -9.48 -2.41
C THR A 3 1.50 -9.05 -1.01
N VAL A 4 2.30 -7.98 -0.97
CA VAL A 4 2.69 -7.28 0.25
C VAL A 4 2.37 -5.81 0.06
N GLY A 5 1.90 -5.17 1.12
CA GLY A 5 1.49 -3.78 1.10
C GLY A 5 2.17 -2.97 2.19
N TYR A 6 2.55 -1.76 1.84
CA TYR A 6 3.18 -0.80 2.74
C TYR A 6 2.45 0.52 2.61
N LEU A 7 2.07 1.09 3.75
CA LEU A 7 1.39 2.38 3.80
C LEU A 7 2.34 3.45 4.33
N TYR A 8 2.36 4.59 3.64
CA TYR A 8 3.21 5.74 3.95
C TYR A 8 2.37 7.01 4.08
N HIS A 9 2.87 7.96 4.87
CA HIS A 9 2.35 9.32 4.93
C HIS A 9 3.00 10.19 3.85
N ASP A 10 2.21 10.95 3.11
CA ASP A 10 2.61 11.95 2.10
C ASP A 10 3.44 11.46 0.90
N SER A 11 4.60 10.81 1.12
CA SER A 11 5.54 10.41 0.07
C SER A 11 6.22 9.07 0.36
N PHE A 12 6.66 8.41 -0.71
CA PHE A 12 7.47 7.20 -0.68
C PHE A 12 8.76 7.43 -1.46
N ASP A 13 9.89 7.05 -0.87
CA ASP A 13 11.22 7.07 -1.49
C ASP A 13 11.79 5.64 -1.52
N PRO A 14 12.00 5.04 -2.71
CA PRO A 14 12.52 3.68 -2.83
C PRO A 14 13.95 3.53 -2.27
N TYR A 15 14.73 4.61 -2.20
CA TYR A 15 16.07 4.61 -1.61
C TYR A 15 16.04 4.79 -0.09
N ARG A 16 14.91 5.25 0.46
CA ARG A 16 14.69 5.45 1.90
C ARG A 16 13.34 4.87 2.34
N PRO A 17 13.11 3.56 2.21
CA PRO A 17 11.79 2.93 2.36
C PRO A 17 11.24 2.91 3.79
N TYR A 18 11.99 3.41 4.78
CA TYR A 18 11.52 3.56 6.15
C TYR A 18 11.10 4.99 6.48
N LEU A 19 11.35 5.94 5.57
CA LEU A 19 10.90 7.32 5.72
C LEU A 19 9.38 7.40 5.52
N ASN A 20 8.69 8.12 6.41
CA ASN A 20 7.23 8.30 6.42
C ASN A 20 6.41 7.00 6.49
N PHE A 21 7.04 5.91 6.90
CA PHE A 21 6.41 4.60 7.00
C PHE A 21 5.39 4.56 8.15
N ILE A 22 4.19 4.07 7.88
CA ILE A 22 3.11 3.96 8.86
C ILE A 22 3.00 2.53 9.39
N VAL A 23 2.76 1.57 8.51
CA VAL A 23 2.48 0.18 8.90
C VAL A 23 2.86 -0.80 7.78
N PRO A 24 3.50 -1.93 8.12
CA PRO A 24 3.64 -3.04 7.19
C PRO A 24 2.34 -3.84 7.20
N ASN A 25 1.93 -4.36 6.06
CA ASN A 25 1.02 -5.49 6.05
C ASN A 25 1.64 -6.67 5.33
N HIS A 26 2.07 -7.62 6.15
CA HIS A 26 2.34 -8.98 5.71
C HIS A 26 0.98 -9.67 5.75
N GLY A 27 0.39 -9.94 4.59
CA GLY A 27 -0.88 -10.67 4.53
C GLY A 27 -0.81 -11.90 5.44
N ASP A 28 -1.86 -12.14 6.22
CA ASP A 28 -1.96 -13.33 7.04
C ASP A 28 -1.74 -14.59 6.19
N PHE A 29 -1.35 -15.69 6.84
CA PHE A 29 -0.93 -17.00 6.31
C PHE A 29 -1.80 -17.65 5.20
N ASN A 30 -2.87 -16.99 4.73
CA ASN A 30 -3.70 -17.36 3.59
C ASN A 30 -3.46 -16.53 2.30
N TYR A 31 -2.42 -15.68 2.24
CA TYR A 31 -1.69 -15.19 1.05
C TYR A 31 -2.45 -14.53 -0.13
N LEU A 32 -3.77 -14.45 -0.10
CA LEU A 32 -4.57 -14.01 -1.26
C LEU A 32 -5.15 -12.59 -1.10
N HIS A 33 -5.20 -12.04 0.11
CA HIS A 33 -5.80 -10.73 0.36
C HIS A 33 -4.92 -9.88 1.28
N LEU A 34 -4.47 -8.74 0.76
CA LEU A 34 -3.81 -7.69 1.53
C LEU A 34 -4.88 -6.86 2.25
N GLY A 35 -4.96 -6.97 3.59
CA GLY A 35 -5.89 -6.18 4.41
C GLY A 35 -5.19 -5.23 5.39
N ILE A 36 -5.22 -3.91 5.13
CA ILE A 36 -4.65 -2.90 6.04
C ILE A 36 -5.79 -2.24 6.81
N SER A 37 -5.76 -2.32 8.14
CA SER A 37 -6.69 -1.59 9.02
C SER A 37 -5.91 -0.55 9.80
N TYR A 38 -6.11 0.73 9.48
CA TYR A 38 -5.43 1.84 10.13
C TYR A 38 -6.32 3.08 10.15
N THR A 39 -6.25 3.87 11.22
CA THR A 39 -6.96 5.14 11.32
C THR A 39 -6.16 6.24 10.64
N LEU A 40 -6.63 6.69 9.48
CA LEU A 40 -6.03 7.80 8.73
C LEU A 40 -6.80 9.09 8.99
N GLN A 41 -6.08 10.21 9.02
CA GLN A 41 -6.69 11.54 9.02
C GLN A 41 -7.31 11.82 7.64
N SER A 42 -8.55 12.31 7.63
CA SER A 42 -9.34 12.51 6.40
C SER A 42 -8.78 13.56 5.44
N THR A 43 -8.01 14.52 5.94
CA THR A 43 -7.37 15.59 5.15
C THR A 43 -5.93 15.26 4.75
N GLY A 44 -5.45 14.05 5.05
CA GLY A 44 -4.07 13.63 4.79
C GLY A 44 -3.86 13.02 3.41
N SER A 45 -2.64 13.07 2.91
CA SER A 45 -2.19 12.31 1.74
C SER A 45 -1.46 11.05 2.19
N TYR A 46 -1.68 9.94 1.49
CA TYR A 46 -1.06 8.65 1.81
C TYR A 46 -0.66 7.91 0.55
N ILE A 47 0.44 7.18 0.62
CA ILE A 47 0.92 6.34 -0.48
C ILE A 47 0.79 4.88 -0.06
N LEU A 48 0.06 4.11 -0.86
CA LEU A 48 0.02 2.65 -0.76
C LEU A 48 0.96 2.06 -1.81
N VAL A 49 2.03 1.42 -1.36
CA VAL A 49 2.92 0.63 -2.22
C VAL A 49 2.50 -0.82 -2.14
N VAL A 50 2.04 -1.38 -3.27
CA VAL A 50 1.71 -2.81 -3.40
C VAL A 50 2.77 -3.47 -4.26
N THR A 51 3.37 -4.55 -3.75
CA THR A 51 4.38 -5.33 -4.46
C THR A 51 4.13 -6.82 -4.28
N THR A 52 4.90 -7.65 -4.96
CA THR A 52 4.90 -9.10 -4.81
C THR A 52 6.03 -9.53 -3.89
N ARG A 53 5.83 -10.63 -3.14
CA ARG A 53 6.87 -11.17 -2.24
C ARG A 53 8.11 -11.65 -2.98
N ARG A 54 7.95 -12.05 -4.25
CA ARG A 54 9.03 -12.52 -5.12
C ARG A 54 9.16 -11.56 -6.30
N GLU A 55 10.39 -11.25 -6.63
CA GLU A 55 10.72 -10.42 -7.80
C GLU A 55 10.19 -11.05 -9.10
N ASN A 56 9.98 -10.20 -10.11
CA ASN A 56 9.57 -10.60 -11.47
C ASN A 56 8.22 -11.36 -11.54
N VAL A 57 7.37 -11.23 -10.51
CA VAL A 57 6.00 -11.73 -10.54
C VAL A 57 5.06 -10.61 -10.97
N GLN A 58 4.27 -10.89 -12.02
CA GLN A 58 3.22 -9.99 -12.50
C GLN A 58 1.83 -10.54 -12.14
N GLY A 59 0.86 -9.64 -12.05
CA GLY A 59 -0.53 -9.99 -11.84
C GLY A 59 -1.39 -8.74 -11.70
N THR A 60 -2.71 -8.94 -11.78
CA THR A 60 -3.68 -7.87 -11.58
C THR A 60 -3.97 -7.71 -10.09
N ILE A 61 -4.09 -6.46 -9.64
CA ILE A 61 -4.56 -6.14 -8.30
C ILE A 61 -5.84 -5.31 -8.39
N GLN A 62 -6.68 -5.46 -7.37
CA GLN A 62 -7.81 -4.58 -7.12
C GLN A 62 -7.63 -3.98 -5.73
N ILE A 63 -7.71 -2.65 -5.64
CA ILE A 63 -7.57 -1.92 -4.39
C ILE A 63 -8.96 -1.39 -4.00
N THR A 64 -9.36 -1.67 -2.78
CA THR A 64 -10.58 -1.13 -2.16
C THR A 64 -10.21 -0.50 -0.83
N ALA A 65 -10.78 0.67 -0.53
CA ALA A 65 -10.70 1.28 0.79
C ALA A 65 -12.11 1.67 1.23
N VAL A 66 -12.37 1.47 2.51
CA VAL A 66 -13.64 1.82 3.15
C VAL A 66 -13.34 2.57 4.43
N GLY A 67 -14.16 3.56 4.72
CA GLY A 67 -14.02 4.40 5.90
C GLY A 67 -15.19 5.37 6.03
N PRO A 68 -15.26 6.10 7.15
CA PRO A 68 -16.32 7.09 7.38
C PRO A 68 -16.20 8.32 6.46
N SER A 69 -15.05 8.52 5.81
CA SER A 69 -14.80 9.60 4.85
C SER A 69 -14.51 9.03 3.46
N SER A 70 -14.75 9.83 2.43
CA SER A 70 -14.43 9.47 1.04
C SER A 70 -12.93 9.31 0.84
N VAL A 71 -12.54 8.25 0.13
CA VAL A 71 -11.15 7.97 -0.24
C VAL A 71 -11.05 8.06 -1.75
N TYR A 72 -10.06 8.79 -2.25
CA TYR A 72 -9.78 8.94 -3.67
C TYR A 72 -8.43 8.32 -4.00
N PHE A 73 -8.40 7.52 -5.07
CA PHE A 73 -7.18 6.86 -5.53
C PHE A 73 -6.64 7.55 -6.77
N TYR A 74 -5.35 7.85 -6.73
CA TYR A 74 -4.60 8.41 -7.85
C TYR A 74 -3.39 7.50 -8.11
N PRO A 75 -3.43 6.66 -9.16
CA PRO A 75 -2.29 5.83 -9.52
C PRO A 75 -1.09 6.73 -9.82
N THR A 76 0.00 6.52 -9.09
CA THR A 76 1.25 7.25 -9.31
C THR A 76 2.27 6.29 -9.90
N ALA A 77 2.82 6.63 -11.06
CA ALA A 77 3.95 5.89 -11.60
C ALA A 77 5.18 6.19 -10.74
N ILE A 78 5.81 5.14 -10.20
CA ILE A 78 7.14 5.28 -9.61
C ILE A 78 8.12 5.16 -10.75
N THR A 79 8.63 6.29 -11.23
CA THR A 79 9.82 6.32 -12.09
C THR A 79 11.03 5.98 -11.23
N THR A 80 11.58 4.78 -11.44
CA THR A 80 12.87 4.31 -10.93
C THR A 80 14.01 4.71 -11.85
#